data_AF-A0A2D6MK91-F1
#
_entry.id   AF-A0A2D6MK91-F1
#
_cell.length_a   1.000
_cell.length_b   1.000
_cell.length_c   1.000
_cell.angle_alpha   90.00
_cell.angle_beta   90.00
_cell.angle_gamma   90.00
#
_symmetry.space_group_name_H-M   'P 1'
#
loop_
_entity.id
_entity.type
_entity.pdbx_description
1 polymer ?
#
loop_
_entity_poly.entity_id
_entity_poly.type
_entity_poly.pdbx_seq_one_letter_code
_entity_poly.pdbx_strand_id
1 'polypeptide(L)'
;MKETRQILLIWRGILAIASVALLVWLFYENLVPTGTLVLEYKKESATSPISDLHPDKRIIELSEDGDNQRFFVDPVYFDAKVPREFETVTVDIAWQNQSQPILELGARKIRGSWGFVLKPLQNKIIDNLDWPCQTYDKVMFCQKENKYQNLSSLLSDPPQESILSYNYVLPENVSHDIMNVNTDISNYNYLVATYVSPESLGDDWFHKQVAYKWQDFALHINEISFLVSAPELHKGHGQIVLGDISIILKRNPLDWQGFWEYVFNQAKRLKK
;
A
#
# COMPACT_ATOMS: atom_id res chain seq x y z
N MET A 1 -5.01 -35.07 -55.76
CA MET A 1 -5.31 -33.61 -55.72
C MET A 1 -6.45 -33.21 -54.77
N LYS A 2 -7.53 -33.99 -54.61
CA LYS A 2 -8.61 -33.64 -53.66
C LYS A 2 -8.19 -33.77 -52.19
N GLU A 3 -7.44 -34.81 -51.83
CA GLU A 3 -6.98 -35.06 -50.46
C GLU A 3 -6.01 -34.00 -49.94
N THR A 4 -5.06 -33.56 -50.76
CA THR A 4 -4.10 -32.49 -50.41
C THR A 4 -4.79 -31.15 -50.16
N ARG A 5 -5.88 -30.84 -50.90
CA ARG A 5 -6.66 -29.61 -50.70
C ARG A 5 -7.46 -29.65 -49.39
N GLN A 6 -8.00 -30.80 -48.99
CA GLN A 6 -8.73 -30.92 -47.73
C GLN A 6 -7.79 -30.84 -46.53
N ILE A 7 -6.63 -31.49 -46.57
CA ILE A 7 -5.61 -31.41 -45.51
C ILE A 7 -5.18 -29.95 -45.29
N LEU A 8 -4.96 -29.20 -46.37
CA LEU A 8 -4.53 -27.80 -46.29
C LEU A 8 -5.62 -26.88 -45.71
N LEU A 9 -6.90 -27.13 -46.01
CA LEU A 9 -8.02 -26.41 -45.40
C LEU A 9 -8.16 -26.69 -43.90
N ILE A 10 -7.94 -27.94 -43.48
CA ILE A 10 -7.97 -28.32 -42.05
C ILE A 10 -6.84 -27.60 -41.29
N TRP A 11 -5.61 -27.62 -41.81
CA TRP A 11 -4.48 -26.92 -41.17
C TRP A 11 -4.67 -25.40 -41.08
N ARG A 12 -5.26 -24.78 -42.11
CA ARG A 12 -5.63 -23.35 -42.05
C ARG A 12 -6.67 -23.08 -40.96
N GLY A 13 -7.67 -23.96 -40.82
CA GLY A 13 -8.65 -23.87 -39.74
C GLY A 13 -8.01 -23.99 -38.35
N ILE A 14 -7.13 -24.97 -38.16
CA ILE A 14 -6.41 -25.19 -36.90
C ILE A 14 -5.55 -23.96 -36.54
N LEU A 15 -4.76 -23.44 -37.49
CA LEU A 15 -3.92 -22.26 -37.24
C LEU A 15 -4.75 -21.00 -36.96
N ALA A 16 -5.88 -20.82 -37.64
CA ALA A 16 -6.79 -19.72 -37.37
C ALA A 16 -7.39 -19.81 -35.96
N ILE A 17 -7.88 -20.99 -35.57
CA ILE A 17 -8.44 -21.22 -34.22
C ILE A 17 -7.35 -21.03 -33.16
N ALA A 18 -6.15 -21.59 -33.37
CA ALA A 18 -5.03 -21.42 -32.43
C ALA A 18 -4.63 -19.95 -32.27
N SER A 19 -4.62 -19.17 -33.36
CA SER A 19 -4.32 -17.74 -33.31
C SER A 19 -5.40 -16.96 -32.57
N VAL A 20 -6.68 -17.25 -32.82
CA VAL A 20 -7.80 -16.62 -32.09
C VAL A 20 -7.76 -17.00 -30.61
N ALA A 21 -7.51 -18.28 -30.29
CA ALA A 21 -7.40 -18.74 -28.91
C ALA A 21 -6.24 -18.06 -28.18
N LEU A 22 -5.07 -17.92 -28.83
CA LEU A 22 -3.93 -17.19 -28.29
C LEU A 22 -4.28 -15.72 -28.03
N LEU A 23 -4.95 -15.05 -28.96
CA LEU A 23 -5.39 -13.66 -28.78
C LEU A 23 -6.38 -13.53 -27.64
N VAL A 24 -7.41 -14.39 -27.57
CA VAL A 24 -8.39 -14.41 -26.48
C VAL A 24 -7.71 -14.63 -25.13
N TRP A 25 -6.74 -15.53 -25.07
CA TRP A 25 -5.96 -15.78 -23.85
C TRP A 25 -5.13 -14.55 -23.44
N LEU A 26 -4.37 -13.94 -24.36
CA LEU A 26 -3.63 -12.71 -24.08
C LEU A 26 -4.55 -11.55 -23.67
N PHE A 27 -5.74 -11.47 -24.27
CA PHE A 27 -6.76 -10.50 -23.85
C PHE A 27 -7.27 -10.78 -22.45
N TYR A 28 -7.52 -12.05 -22.09
CA TYR A 28 -7.97 -12.42 -20.76
C TYR A 28 -6.96 -12.01 -19.69
N GLU A 29 -5.67 -12.28 -19.91
CA GLU A 29 -4.58 -11.89 -19.01
C GLU A 29 -4.49 -10.36 -18.85
N ASN A 30 -4.59 -9.60 -19.93
CA ASN A 30 -4.45 -8.14 -19.88
C ASN A 30 -5.73 -7.42 -19.40
N LEU A 31 -6.91 -7.99 -19.65
CA LEU A 31 -8.19 -7.38 -19.32
C LEU A 31 -8.66 -7.66 -17.90
N VAL A 32 -8.06 -8.61 -17.17
CA VAL A 32 -8.42 -8.97 -15.79
C VAL A 32 -9.95 -8.90 -15.58
N PRO A 33 -10.73 -9.76 -16.26
CA PRO A 33 -12.19 -9.59 -16.41
C PRO A 33 -12.93 -9.71 -15.08
N THR A 34 -12.34 -10.44 -14.12
CA THR A 34 -12.80 -10.55 -12.73
C THR A 34 -12.77 -9.22 -11.96
N GLY A 35 -12.02 -8.24 -12.46
CA GLY A 35 -11.83 -6.95 -11.81
C GLY A 35 -10.78 -6.94 -10.69
N THR A 36 -10.14 -8.08 -10.39
CA THR A 36 -9.09 -8.19 -9.35
C THR A 36 -7.77 -8.64 -9.95
N LEU A 37 -6.71 -7.84 -9.79
CA LEU A 37 -5.33 -8.16 -10.17
C LEU A 37 -4.47 -8.23 -8.91
N VAL A 38 -3.75 -9.33 -8.74
CA VAL A 38 -2.81 -9.52 -7.63
C VAL A 38 -1.39 -9.49 -8.19
N LEU A 39 -0.57 -8.60 -7.65
CA LEU A 39 0.85 -8.48 -7.96
C LEU A 39 1.64 -8.97 -6.76
N GLU A 40 2.55 -9.92 -6.97
CA GLU A 40 3.41 -10.47 -5.92
C GLU A 40 4.85 -10.07 -6.19
N TYR A 41 5.53 -9.60 -5.16
CA TYR A 41 6.95 -9.30 -5.23
C TYR A 41 7.75 -10.60 -5.33
N LYS A 42 8.71 -10.64 -6.26
CA LYS A 42 9.63 -11.76 -6.45
C LYS A 42 11.05 -11.22 -6.51
N LYS A 43 11.82 -11.48 -5.46
CA LYS A 43 13.19 -10.95 -5.33
C LYS A 43 14.05 -11.33 -6.53
N GLU A 44 14.82 -10.37 -7.03
CA GLU A 44 15.81 -10.53 -8.12
C GLU A 44 15.22 -11.11 -9.43
N SER A 45 13.90 -11.17 -9.55
CA SER A 45 13.24 -11.60 -10.78
C SER A 45 13.07 -10.41 -11.72
N ALA A 46 13.72 -10.46 -12.89
CA ALA A 46 13.50 -9.48 -13.95
C ALA A 46 12.02 -9.37 -14.40
N THR A 47 11.21 -10.38 -14.06
CA THR A 47 9.78 -10.44 -14.34
C THR A 47 8.90 -10.00 -13.16
N SER A 48 9.47 -9.60 -12.02
CA SER A 48 8.71 -9.12 -10.88
C SER A 48 7.86 -7.90 -11.27
N PRO A 49 6.55 -7.91 -11.00
CA PRO A 49 5.70 -6.75 -11.22
C PRO A 49 5.95 -5.64 -10.19
N ILE A 50 6.59 -5.97 -9.07
CA ILE A 50 6.98 -5.04 -8.01
C ILE A 50 8.51 -4.92 -8.01
N SER A 51 9.04 -3.71 -8.01
CA SER A 51 10.49 -3.48 -8.00
C SER A 51 11.10 -3.86 -6.66
N ASP A 52 12.42 -4.07 -6.66
CA ASP A 52 13.21 -4.02 -5.43
C ASP A 52 13.06 -2.63 -4.78
N LEU A 53 13.38 -2.56 -3.49
CA LEU A 53 13.46 -1.29 -2.78
C LEU A 53 14.55 -0.43 -3.42
N HIS A 54 14.38 0.88 -3.35
CA HIS A 54 15.40 1.85 -3.78
C HIS A 54 15.34 3.13 -2.94
N PRO A 55 16.39 3.96 -2.93
CA PRO A 55 17.69 3.79 -3.59
C PRO A 55 18.59 2.74 -2.90
N ASP A 56 19.36 2.00 -3.70
CA ASP A 56 20.24 0.89 -3.28
C ASP A 56 21.18 1.26 -2.12
N LYS A 57 21.64 2.52 -2.09
CA LYS A 57 22.51 3.04 -1.01
C LYS A 57 21.89 3.02 0.38
N ARG A 58 20.58 2.80 0.50
CA ARG A 58 19.83 2.73 1.77
C ARG A 58 19.52 1.29 2.19
N ILE A 59 19.87 0.33 1.33
CA ILE A 59 19.49 -1.08 1.45
C ILE A 59 20.74 -1.89 1.77
N ILE A 60 20.54 -2.93 2.58
CA ILE A 60 21.55 -3.93 2.88
C ILE A 60 21.09 -5.20 2.17
N GLU A 61 21.88 -5.64 1.19
CA GLU A 61 21.65 -6.94 0.55
C GLU A 61 21.74 -8.04 1.61
N LEU A 62 20.67 -8.82 1.73
CA LEU A 62 20.66 -10.04 2.54
C LEU A 62 21.20 -11.19 1.68
N SER A 63 22.21 -11.90 2.20
CA SER A 63 22.83 -13.05 1.54
C SER A 63 21.82 -14.19 1.28
N GLU A 64 21.82 -14.67 0.03
CA GLU A 64 21.35 -15.93 -0.60
C GLU A 64 20.08 -16.69 -0.15
N ASP A 65 19.50 -16.49 1.03
CA ASP A 65 18.50 -17.43 1.59
C ASP A 65 17.10 -16.85 1.87
N GLY A 66 16.75 -15.69 1.29
CA GLY A 66 15.38 -15.17 1.46
C GLY A 66 14.98 -14.00 0.56
N ASP A 67 13.68 -13.92 0.27
CA ASP A 67 13.02 -12.86 -0.51
C ASP A 67 12.97 -11.51 0.22
N ASN A 68 13.45 -11.45 1.45
CA ASN A 68 13.40 -10.27 2.30
C ASN A 68 14.40 -9.18 1.86
N GLN A 69 14.01 -7.92 2.06
CA GLN A 69 14.83 -6.73 1.80
C GLN A 69 15.01 -5.90 3.06
N ARG A 70 16.23 -5.45 3.35
CA ARG A 70 16.55 -4.75 4.59
C ARG A 70 17.02 -3.33 4.33
N PHE A 71 16.55 -2.37 5.13
CA PHE A 71 17.01 -0.98 5.04
C PHE A 71 17.24 -0.36 6.42
N PHE A 72 18.15 0.62 6.45
CA PHE A 72 18.59 1.32 7.67
C PHE A 72 18.57 2.84 7.53
N VAL A 73 18.22 3.33 6.33
CA VAL A 73 18.09 4.77 6.06
C VAL A 73 16.74 5.03 5.41
N ASP A 74 16.02 5.96 5.99
CA ASP A 74 14.75 6.47 5.49
C ASP A 74 14.96 7.59 4.46
N PRO A 75 14.05 7.75 3.48
CA PRO A 75 13.01 6.81 3.05
C PRO A 75 13.50 5.72 2.10
N VAL A 76 12.72 4.64 1.95
CA VAL A 76 12.86 3.73 0.80
C VAL A 76 11.57 3.70 -0.02
N TYR A 77 11.70 3.36 -1.28
CA TYR A 77 10.63 3.34 -2.26
C TYR A 77 10.57 1.99 -2.95
N PHE A 78 9.40 1.62 -3.46
CA PHE A 78 9.24 0.54 -4.42
C PHE A 78 8.13 0.90 -5.38
N ASP A 79 8.18 0.34 -6.58
CA ASP A 79 7.27 0.65 -7.67
C ASP A 79 6.53 -0.60 -8.12
N ALA A 80 5.27 -0.44 -8.54
CA ALA A 80 4.46 -1.53 -9.05
C ALA A 80 4.03 -1.24 -10.48
N LYS A 81 4.28 -2.18 -11.38
CA LYS A 81 3.85 -2.16 -12.78
C LYS A 81 2.38 -2.54 -12.84
N VAL A 82 1.55 -1.56 -13.17
CA VAL A 82 0.11 -1.71 -13.23
C VAL A 82 -0.38 -1.46 -14.66
N PRO A 83 -1.00 -2.45 -15.33
CA PRO A 83 -1.33 -2.35 -16.76
C PRO A 83 -2.39 -1.29 -17.08
N ARG A 84 -3.14 -0.81 -16.07
CA ARG A 84 -4.29 0.10 -16.24
C ARG A 84 -4.72 0.73 -14.92
N GLU A 85 -5.80 1.51 -14.99
CA GLU A 85 -6.42 2.13 -13.82
C GLU A 85 -7.36 1.17 -13.08
N PHE A 86 -7.41 1.32 -11.76
CA PHE A 86 -8.25 0.56 -10.83
C PHE A 86 -9.03 1.51 -9.91
N GLU A 87 -9.85 0.97 -9.01
CA GLU A 87 -10.59 1.79 -8.04
C GLU A 87 -9.87 1.81 -6.69
N THR A 88 -9.39 0.64 -6.26
CA THR A 88 -8.67 0.47 -5.00
C THR A 88 -7.36 -0.27 -5.19
N VAL A 89 -6.40 0.10 -4.34
CA VAL A 89 -5.06 -0.51 -4.28
C VAL A 89 -4.83 -0.93 -2.83
N THR A 90 -4.83 -2.21 -2.55
CA THR A 90 -4.51 -2.73 -1.22
C THR A 90 -3.11 -3.31 -1.24
N VAL A 91 -2.22 -2.76 -0.42
CA VAL A 91 -0.89 -3.31 -0.18
C VAL A 91 -0.98 -4.21 1.03
N ASP A 92 -0.66 -5.48 0.84
CA ASP A 92 -0.48 -6.47 1.87
C ASP A 92 1.04 -6.64 2.06
N ILE A 93 1.53 -6.32 3.26
CA ILE A 93 2.96 -6.24 3.54
C ILE A 93 3.29 -6.87 4.88
N ALA A 94 4.36 -7.66 4.89
CA ALA A 94 5.00 -8.19 6.08
C ALA A 94 6.33 -7.46 6.35
N TRP A 95 6.63 -7.18 7.61
CA TRP A 95 7.90 -6.58 8.00
C TRP A 95 8.36 -7.01 9.39
N GLN A 96 9.66 -6.94 9.61
CA GLN A 96 10.27 -7.04 10.93
C GLN A 96 10.68 -5.63 11.40
N ASN A 97 10.27 -5.25 12.61
CA ASN A 97 10.61 -3.96 13.20
C ASN A 97 11.23 -4.11 14.59
N GLN A 98 12.53 -3.86 14.70
CA GLN A 98 13.28 -3.96 15.94
C GLN A 98 12.91 -2.84 16.93
N SER A 99 13.14 -1.58 16.56
CA SER A 99 12.98 -0.46 17.50
C SER A 99 12.45 0.84 16.90
N GLN A 100 12.03 0.82 15.63
CA GLN A 100 11.50 2.02 14.98
C GLN A 100 10.15 2.41 15.60
N PRO A 101 10.00 3.63 16.17
CA PRO A 101 8.77 4.02 16.85
C PRO A 101 7.58 4.16 15.90
N ILE A 102 7.79 4.76 14.72
CA ILE A 102 6.75 5.01 13.73
C ILE A 102 7.22 4.47 12.38
N LEU A 103 6.38 3.66 11.76
CA LEU A 103 6.56 3.12 10.41
C LEU A 103 5.29 3.36 9.61
N GLU A 104 5.43 3.93 8.41
CA GLU A 104 4.32 4.33 7.56
C GLU A 104 4.54 3.88 6.12
N LEU A 105 3.45 3.61 5.42
CA LEU A 105 3.43 3.37 3.99
C LEU A 105 2.82 4.59 3.30
N GLY A 106 3.36 5.02 2.18
CA GLY A 106 2.90 6.18 1.43
C GLY A 106 2.54 5.83 0.00
N ALA A 107 1.38 6.28 -0.46
CA ALA A 107 1.02 6.30 -1.88
C ALA A 107 1.49 7.60 -2.53
N ARG A 108 2.25 7.52 -3.64
CA ARG A 108 2.77 8.73 -4.30
C ARG A 108 1.70 9.44 -5.11
N LYS A 109 1.26 10.61 -4.64
CA LYS A 109 0.22 11.45 -5.28
C LYS A 109 0.76 12.41 -6.34
N ILE A 110 1.97 12.93 -6.16
CA ILE A 110 2.59 13.89 -7.09
C ILE A 110 4.02 13.46 -7.42
N ARG A 111 4.37 13.47 -8.70
CA ARG A 111 5.73 13.17 -9.15
C ARG A 111 6.62 14.41 -9.04
N GLY A 112 7.88 14.22 -8.66
CA GLY A 112 8.86 15.30 -8.55
C GLY A 112 8.73 16.19 -7.31
N SER A 113 7.76 15.94 -6.43
CA SER A 113 7.62 16.61 -5.14
C SER A 113 7.39 15.61 -4.01
N TRP A 114 7.50 16.07 -2.77
CA TRP A 114 7.16 15.30 -1.57
C TRP A 114 5.63 15.24 -1.37
N GLY A 115 4.94 14.61 -2.32
CA GLY A 115 3.48 14.47 -2.31
C GLY A 115 3.07 13.02 -2.10
N PHE A 116 3.09 12.54 -0.86
CA PHE A 116 2.67 11.19 -0.49
C PHE A 116 1.45 11.22 0.41
N VAL A 117 0.51 10.29 0.20
CA VAL A 117 -0.57 10.00 1.14
C VAL A 117 -0.08 8.90 2.08
N LEU A 118 0.34 9.28 3.29
CA LEU A 118 0.87 8.35 4.29
C LEU A 118 -0.26 7.65 5.06
N LYS A 119 -0.04 6.38 5.39
CA LYS A 119 -0.88 5.57 6.27
C LYS A 119 -0.01 4.76 7.22
N PRO A 120 -0.43 4.60 8.48
CA PRO A 120 0.39 3.95 9.49
C PRO A 120 0.50 2.45 9.25
N LEU A 121 1.72 1.93 9.18
CA LEU A 121 1.99 0.49 9.30
C LEU A 121 2.06 0.12 10.78
N GLN A 122 2.89 0.83 11.54
CA GLN A 122 3.12 0.59 12.96
C GLN A 122 3.36 1.89 13.71
N ASN A 123 2.88 1.96 14.95
CA ASN A 123 3.23 3.02 15.88
C ASN A 123 3.45 2.41 17.26
N LYS A 124 4.70 2.09 17.59
CA LYS A 124 5.09 1.48 18.86
C LYS A 124 4.79 2.37 20.07
N ILE A 125 4.66 3.69 19.89
CA ILE A 125 4.26 4.61 20.96
C ILE A 125 2.80 4.30 21.37
N ILE A 126 1.93 4.04 20.39
CA ILE A 126 0.53 3.66 20.62
C ILE A 126 0.41 2.18 21.00
N ASP A 127 1.15 1.29 20.34
CA ASP A 127 1.08 -0.16 20.61
C ASP A 127 1.51 -0.51 22.06
N ASN A 128 2.44 0.25 22.62
CA ASN A 128 2.93 0.07 23.99
C ASN A 128 2.18 0.94 25.02
N LEU A 129 1.11 1.63 24.62
CA LEU A 129 0.36 2.51 25.50
C LEU A 129 -0.46 1.69 26.51
N ASP A 130 -0.35 2.03 27.78
CA ASP A 130 -1.05 1.37 28.89
C ASP A 130 -2.38 2.06 29.27
N TRP A 131 -2.72 3.16 28.61
CA TRP A 131 -3.94 3.93 28.91
C TRP A 131 -5.19 3.18 28.42
N PRO A 132 -6.32 3.29 29.12
CA PRO A 132 -7.58 2.76 28.62
C PRO A 132 -8.00 3.50 27.35
N CYS A 133 -8.23 2.73 26.28
CA CYS A 133 -8.62 3.23 24.98
C CYS A 133 -9.99 2.67 24.56
N GLN A 134 -10.78 3.50 23.89
CA GLN A 134 -12.01 3.14 23.19
C GLN A 134 -11.78 3.29 21.69
N THR A 135 -12.23 2.33 20.88
CA THR A 135 -12.07 2.37 19.42
C THR A 135 -13.43 2.35 18.72
N TYR A 136 -13.65 3.30 17.83
CA TYR A 136 -14.85 3.42 17.01
C TYR A 136 -14.44 3.74 15.56
N ASP A 137 -14.82 2.89 14.61
CA ASP A 137 -14.54 3.08 13.17
C ASP A 137 -13.07 3.46 12.87
N LYS A 138 -12.12 2.68 13.41
CA LYS A 138 -10.66 2.87 13.28
C LYS A 138 -10.10 4.13 13.97
N VAL A 139 -10.94 4.91 14.62
CA VAL A 139 -10.53 6.02 15.48
C VAL A 139 -10.44 5.52 16.92
N MET A 140 -9.26 5.66 17.49
CA MET A 140 -8.93 5.34 18.86
C MET A 140 -8.94 6.62 19.69
N PHE A 141 -9.58 6.56 20.85
CA PHE A 141 -9.54 7.60 21.88
C PHE A 141 -9.04 6.98 23.17
N CYS A 142 -7.91 7.46 23.67
CA CYS A 142 -7.32 7.03 24.94
C CYS A 142 -7.27 8.19 25.92
N GLN A 143 -7.46 7.88 27.20
CA GLN A 143 -7.38 8.86 28.29
C GLN A 143 -6.75 8.20 29.51
N LYS A 144 -5.83 8.87 30.21
CA LYS A 144 -5.23 8.33 31.44
C LYS A 144 -6.28 8.15 32.53
N GLU A 145 -7.09 9.18 32.72
CA GLU A 145 -8.20 9.21 33.67
C GLU A 145 -9.52 9.17 32.91
N ASN A 146 -10.46 8.36 33.37
CA ASN A 146 -11.76 8.18 32.71
C ASN A 146 -12.70 9.37 32.97
N LYS A 147 -12.34 10.55 32.43
CA LYS A 147 -13.07 11.81 32.57
C LYS A 147 -14.19 11.95 31.53
N TYR A 148 -13.94 11.51 30.30
CA TYR A 148 -14.88 11.59 29.19
C TYR A 148 -15.46 10.21 28.87
N GLN A 149 -16.75 10.15 28.54
CA GLN A 149 -17.39 8.86 28.22
C GLN A 149 -16.96 8.33 26.85
N ASN A 150 -16.66 9.23 25.91
CA ASN A 150 -16.27 8.95 24.53
C ASN A 150 -15.65 10.19 23.86
N LEU A 151 -15.12 10.01 22.64
CA LEU A 151 -14.53 11.09 21.84
C LEU A 151 -15.50 12.25 21.61
N SER A 152 -16.78 11.99 21.33
CA SER A 152 -17.78 13.04 21.09
C SER A 152 -17.99 13.94 22.30
N SER A 153 -17.95 13.37 23.52
CA SER A 153 -18.04 14.15 24.75
C SER A 153 -16.82 15.04 24.96
N LEU A 154 -15.63 14.55 24.62
CA LEU A 154 -14.39 15.33 24.65
C LEU A 154 -14.41 16.47 23.62
N LEU A 155 -14.89 16.24 22.40
CA LEU A 155 -14.94 17.28 21.37
C LEU A 155 -15.99 18.36 21.66
N SER A 156 -17.01 18.02 22.44
CA SER A 156 -18.08 18.96 22.82
C SER A 156 -17.67 19.89 23.97
N ASP A 157 -16.86 19.39 24.91
CA ASP A 157 -16.31 20.13 26.03
C ASP A 157 -14.80 19.83 26.18
N PRO A 158 -13.96 20.38 25.26
CA PRO A 158 -12.56 20.03 25.20
C PRO A 158 -11.81 20.50 26.45
N PRO A 159 -10.81 19.72 26.89
CA PRO A 159 -9.98 20.12 28.02
C PRO A 159 -9.15 21.37 27.67
N GLN A 160 -8.66 22.06 28.70
CA GLN A 160 -7.75 23.21 28.50
C GLN A 160 -6.35 22.81 28.05
N GLU A 161 -5.94 21.57 28.38
CA GLU A 161 -4.66 21.00 27.97
C GLU A 161 -4.68 20.48 26.54
N SER A 162 -3.50 20.36 25.93
CA SER A 162 -3.33 19.88 24.55
C SER A 162 -3.66 18.39 24.45
N ILE A 163 -4.43 18.01 23.42
CA ILE A 163 -4.69 16.62 23.07
C ILE A 163 -3.62 16.14 22.09
N LEU A 164 -3.07 14.96 22.30
CA LEU A 164 -2.16 14.37 21.32
C LEU A 164 -2.97 13.74 20.17
N SER A 165 -2.64 14.06 18.92
CA SER A 165 -3.29 13.48 17.74
C SER A 165 -2.32 12.70 16.86
N TYR A 166 -2.81 11.61 16.24
CA TYR A 166 -2.04 10.84 15.26
C TYR A 166 -2.91 10.39 14.08
N ASN A 167 -2.60 10.85 12.87
CA ASN A 167 -3.40 10.56 11.66
C ASN A 167 -4.90 10.86 11.82
N TYR A 168 -5.26 11.82 12.67
CA TYR A 168 -6.63 12.27 12.90
C TYR A 168 -6.68 13.79 12.88
N VAL A 169 -7.65 14.34 12.14
CA VAL A 169 -7.85 15.80 12.05
C VAL A 169 -8.83 16.21 13.14
N LEU A 170 -8.32 16.87 14.18
CA LEU A 170 -9.16 17.45 15.22
C LEU A 170 -9.81 18.75 14.72
N PRO A 171 -10.99 19.12 15.26
CA PRO A 171 -11.60 20.42 15.00
C PRO A 171 -10.68 21.59 15.38
N GLU A 172 -10.76 22.70 14.63
CA GLU A 172 -9.89 23.88 14.84
C GLU A 172 -10.03 24.51 16.23
N ASN A 173 -11.17 24.32 16.90
CA ASN A 173 -11.42 24.83 18.24
C ASN A 173 -10.81 23.98 19.37
N VAL A 174 -10.06 22.93 19.03
CA VAL A 174 -9.45 21.99 19.98
C VAL A 174 -7.93 22.15 19.96
N SER A 175 -7.35 22.50 21.11
CA SER A 175 -5.89 22.56 21.28
C SER A 175 -5.30 21.16 21.16
N HIS A 176 -4.35 20.98 20.23
CA HIS A 176 -3.75 19.67 20.00
C HIS A 176 -2.34 19.76 19.45
N ASP A 177 -1.56 18.72 19.73
CA ASP A 177 -0.23 18.49 19.18
C ASP A 177 -0.25 17.24 18.29
N ILE A 178 0.61 17.23 17.27
CA ILE A 178 0.73 16.10 16.35
C ILE A 178 1.86 15.17 16.81
N MET A 179 1.53 13.90 17.01
CA MET A 179 2.49 12.86 17.39
C MET A 179 3.57 12.67 16.32
N ASN A 180 4.82 12.57 16.76
CA ASN A 180 5.99 12.24 15.96
C ASN A 180 6.94 11.34 16.76
N VAL A 181 8.06 10.93 16.15
CA VAL A 181 9.00 9.99 16.77
C VAL A 181 9.67 10.50 18.06
N ASN A 182 9.69 11.81 18.29
CA ASN A 182 10.26 12.44 19.49
C ASN A 182 9.19 12.80 20.53
N THR A 183 7.92 12.46 20.29
CA THR A 183 6.83 12.79 21.22
C THR A 183 6.99 12.01 22.52
N ASP A 184 7.15 12.73 23.63
CA ASP A 184 7.04 12.18 24.96
C ASP A 184 5.56 12.14 25.39
N ILE A 185 4.97 10.95 25.30
CA ILE A 185 3.56 10.70 25.61
C ILE A 185 3.20 10.97 27.08
N SER A 186 4.18 11.00 27.99
CA SER A 186 3.93 11.23 29.42
C SER A 186 3.37 12.63 29.71
N ASN A 187 3.65 13.61 28.83
CA ASN A 187 3.19 14.99 28.95
C ASN A 187 1.72 15.20 28.56
N TYR A 188 1.04 14.17 28.07
CA TYR A 188 -0.33 14.24 27.59
C TYR A 188 -1.26 13.41 28.48
N ASN A 189 -2.54 13.77 28.53
CA ASN A 189 -3.58 13.00 29.23
C ASN A 189 -4.60 12.37 28.28
N TYR A 190 -4.62 12.80 27.02
CA TYR A 190 -5.53 12.33 25.99
C TYR A 190 -4.79 12.07 24.68
N LEU A 191 -5.18 11.00 23.99
CA LEU A 191 -4.71 10.65 22.66
C LEU A 191 -5.92 10.37 21.76
N VAL A 192 -5.93 10.95 20.56
CA VAL A 192 -6.89 10.63 19.50
C VAL A 192 -6.14 10.22 18.24
N ALA A 193 -6.37 9.01 17.75
CA ALA A 193 -5.61 8.47 16.62
C ALA A 193 -6.48 7.71 15.62
N THR A 194 -6.23 7.87 14.31
CA THR A 194 -6.74 6.91 13.31
C THR A 194 -5.69 5.81 13.15
N TYR A 195 -5.80 4.76 13.95
CA TYR A 195 -4.79 3.72 14.02
C TYR A 195 -5.38 2.36 14.37
N VAL A 196 -4.85 1.32 13.74
CA VAL A 196 -5.13 -0.08 14.03
C VAL A 196 -3.77 -0.77 14.11
N SER A 197 -3.49 -1.43 15.23
CA SER A 197 -2.24 -2.16 15.42
C SER A 197 -2.10 -3.26 14.36
N PRO A 198 -0.86 -3.52 13.88
CA PRO A 198 -0.62 -4.61 12.95
C PRO A 198 -0.82 -5.98 13.63
N GLU A 199 -1.03 -7.01 12.81
CA GLU A 199 -1.03 -8.38 13.30
C GLU A 199 0.41 -8.82 13.58
N SER A 200 0.67 -9.39 14.76
CA SER A 200 1.98 -9.95 15.11
C SER A 200 2.08 -11.39 14.61
N LEU A 201 3.12 -11.66 13.81
CA LEU A 201 3.45 -13.00 13.31
C LEU A 201 4.46 -13.74 14.23
N GLY A 202 5.00 -13.07 15.24
CA GLY A 202 6.06 -13.60 16.13
C GLY A 202 7.45 -13.13 15.72
N ASP A 203 8.44 -13.23 16.62
CA ASP A 203 9.84 -12.83 16.34
C ASP A 203 10.01 -11.41 15.76
N ASP A 204 9.25 -10.45 16.29
CA ASP A 204 9.17 -9.05 15.82
C ASP A 204 8.67 -8.88 14.37
N TRP A 205 8.08 -9.93 13.78
CA TRP A 205 7.39 -9.85 12.51
C TRP A 205 5.95 -9.38 12.68
N PHE A 206 5.54 -8.53 11.75
CA PHE A 206 4.25 -7.90 11.70
C PHE A 206 3.68 -7.99 10.28
N HIS A 207 2.36 -7.97 10.20
CA HIS A 207 1.60 -8.00 8.96
C HIS A 207 0.48 -6.97 8.99
N LYS A 208 0.24 -6.32 7.84
CA LYS A 208 -0.89 -5.41 7.68
C LYS A 208 -1.30 -5.21 6.24
N GLN A 209 -2.61 -5.10 6.04
CA GLN A 209 -3.19 -4.63 4.78
C GLN A 209 -3.51 -3.13 4.85
N VAL A 210 -2.99 -2.37 3.88
CA VAL A 210 -3.20 -0.93 3.74
C VAL A 210 -3.91 -0.65 2.42
N ALA A 211 -5.16 -0.20 2.50
CA ALA A 211 -5.96 0.14 1.33
C ALA A 211 -5.84 1.63 0.97
N TYR A 212 -5.63 1.93 -0.30
CA TYR A 212 -5.63 3.27 -0.91
C TYR A 212 -6.70 3.36 -2.00
N LYS A 213 -7.10 4.58 -2.33
CA LYS A 213 -7.89 4.85 -3.53
C LYS A 213 -6.95 5.06 -4.71
N TRP A 214 -7.36 4.69 -5.91
CA TRP A 214 -6.52 4.90 -7.09
C TRP A 214 -6.16 6.39 -7.30
N GLN A 215 -7.05 7.30 -6.93
CA GLN A 215 -6.82 8.75 -7.01
C GLN A 215 -5.73 9.26 -6.05
N ASP A 216 -5.28 8.43 -5.11
CA ASP A 216 -4.14 8.73 -4.25
C ASP A 216 -2.79 8.58 -4.98
N PHE A 217 -2.78 7.97 -6.18
CA PHE A 217 -1.58 7.72 -6.97
C PHE A 217 -1.46 8.62 -8.20
N ALA A 218 -0.23 9.04 -8.49
CA ALA A 218 0.17 9.50 -9.81
C ALA A 218 0.60 8.31 -10.66
N LEU A 219 -0.18 7.97 -11.69
CA LEU A 219 0.21 6.97 -12.69
C LEU A 219 1.27 7.54 -13.63
N HIS A 220 2.42 6.87 -13.75
CA HIS A 220 3.44 7.23 -14.72
C HIS A 220 3.90 6.00 -15.49
N ILE A 221 3.68 5.97 -16.82
CA ILE A 221 4.11 4.86 -17.69
C ILE A 221 3.69 3.49 -17.09
N ASN A 222 2.42 3.34 -16.73
CA ASN A 222 1.88 2.11 -16.14
C ASN A 222 2.57 1.69 -14.83
N GLU A 223 3.03 2.66 -14.04
CA GLU A 223 3.70 2.44 -12.76
C GLU A 223 3.09 3.33 -11.69
N ILE A 224 2.91 2.77 -10.49
CA ILE A 224 2.58 3.50 -9.27
C ILE A 224 3.72 3.31 -8.26
N SER A 225 4.04 4.37 -7.53
CA SER A 225 5.14 4.36 -6.55
C SER A 225 4.62 4.35 -5.12
N PHE A 226 5.34 3.62 -4.28
CA PHE A 226 5.14 3.56 -2.84
C PHE A 226 6.37 4.08 -2.10
N LEU A 227 6.14 4.53 -0.88
CA LEU A 227 7.14 5.00 0.07
C LEU A 227 7.00 4.20 1.36
N VAL A 228 8.09 3.62 1.86
CA VAL A 228 8.14 3.14 3.23
C VAL A 228 8.92 4.17 4.03
N SER A 229 8.22 4.82 4.96
CA SER A 229 8.71 5.91 5.78
C SER A 229 8.95 5.41 7.20
N ALA A 230 10.20 5.52 7.65
CA ALA A 230 10.67 5.21 9.00
C ALA A 230 11.40 6.45 9.55
N PRO A 231 10.69 7.47 10.02
CA PRO A 231 11.30 8.74 10.37
C PRO A 231 12.43 8.57 11.39
N GLU A 232 13.56 9.21 11.15
CA GLU A 232 14.76 9.15 11.99
C GLU A 232 15.45 7.78 12.11
N LEU A 233 15.14 6.79 11.26
CA LEU A 233 15.75 5.45 11.31
C LEU A 233 17.29 5.46 11.43
N HIS A 234 17.94 6.40 10.74
CA HIS A 234 19.40 6.59 10.75
C HIS A 234 19.99 7.00 12.11
N LYS A 235 19.17 7.38 13.11
CA LYS A 235 19.61 7.80 14.45
C LYS A 235 19.75 6.64 15.44
N GLY A 236 19.81 5.40 14.95
CA GLY A 236 20.07 4.22 15.78
C GLY A 236 18.82 3.43 16.17
N HIS A 237 17.70 3.60 15.45
CA HIS A 237 16.49 2.80 15.67
C HIS A 237 16.55 1.40 15.03
N GLY A 238 17.77 0.92 14.74
CA GLY A 238 18.01 -0.39 14.15
C GLY A 238 17.76 -0.40 12.64
N GLN A 239 17.20 -1.50 12.16
CA GLN A 239 16.90 -1.75 10.76
C GLN A 239 15.45 -2.25 10.62
N ILE A 240 14.89 -2.03 9.43
CA ILE A 240 13.62 -2.64 9.04
C ILE A 240 13.90 -3.71 8.00
N VAL A 241 13.27 -4.86 8.15
CA VAL A 241 13.29 -5.93 7.15
C VAL A 241 11.90 -6.03 6.56
N LEU A 242 11.73 -5.77 5.27
CA LEU A 242 10.49 -6.07 4.56
C LEU A 242 10.55 -7.51 4.07
N GLY A 243 9.48 -8.25 4.31
CA GLY A 243 9.29 -9.58 3.75
C GLY A 243 8.36 -9.52 2.55
N ASP A 244 7.35 -10.39 2.57
CA ASP A 244 6.38 -10.49 1.48
C ASP A 244 5.64 -9.17 1.26
N ILE A 245 5.59 -8.76 0.00
CA ILE A 245 4.79 -7.63 -0.47
C ILE A 245 3.89 -8.16 -1.58
N SER A 246 2.58 -7.99 -1.41
CA SER A 246 1.61 -8.19 -2.47
C SER A 246 0.69 -6.98 -2.61
N ILE A 247 0.28 -6.69 -3.84
CA ILE A 247 -0.59 -5.57 -4.17
C ILE A 247 -1.84 -6.12 -4.84
N ILE A 248 -2.97 -5.92 -4.20
CA ILE A 248 -4.29 -6.33 -4.66
C ILE A 248 -5.00 -5.11 -5.22
N LEU A 249 -5.16 -5.09 -6.53
CA LEU A 249 -5.82 -4.04 -7.29
C LEU A 249 -7.25 -4.47 -7.60
N LYS A 250 -8.25 -3.69 -7.22
CA LYS A 250 -9.66 -4.01 -7.49
C LYS A 250 -10.37 -2.90 -8.25
N ARG A 251 -11.32 -3.33 -9.07
CA ARG A 251 -12.28 -2.49 -9.78
C ARG A 251 -13.52 -3.31 -10.12
N ASN A 252 -14.55 -2.66 -10.64
CA ASN A 252 -15.71 -3.37 -11.17
C ASN A 252 -15.33 -4.37 -12.28
N PRO A 253 -15.96 -5.57 -12.29
CA PRO A 253 -15.81 -6.53 -13.38
C PRO A 253 -16.10 -5.90 -14.72
N LEU A 254 -15.42 -6.39 -15.74
CA LEU A 254 -15.49 -5.81 -17.07
C LEU A 254 -16.78 -6.24 -17.74
N ASP A 255 -17.73 -5.32 -17.92
CA ASP A 255 -18.93 -5.56 -18.70
C ASP A 255 -18.70 -5.25 -20.19
N TRP A 256 -19.65 -5.65 -21.05
CA TRP A 256 -19.50 -5.49 -22.50
C TRP A 256 -19.33 -4.02 -22.93
N GLN A 257 -19.89 -3.09 -22.16
CA GLN A 257 -19.77 -1.66 -22.41
C GLN A 257 -18.35 -1.16 -22.08
N GLY A 258 -17.82 -1.50 -20.90
CA GLY A 258 -16.47 -1.16 -20.48
C GLY A 258 -15.38 -1.79 -21.37
N PHE A 259 -15.68 -2.93 -22.01
CA PHE A 259 -14.79 -3.54 -23.01
C PHE A 259 -14.58 -2.65 -24.23
N TRP A 260 -15.67 -2.20 -24.85
CA TRP A 260 -15.57 -1.34 -26.03
C TRP A 260 -14.91 -0.02 -25.70
N GLU A 261 -15.24 0.58 -24.54
CA GLU A 261 -14.61 1.81 -24.09
C GLU A 261 -13.08 1.67 -23.94
N TYR A 262 -12.61 0.56 -23.36
CA TYR A 262 -11.18 0.27 -23.26
C TYR A 262 -10.50 0.18 -24.64
N VAL A 263 -11.08 -0.58 -25.57
CA VAL A 263 -10.52 -0.76 -26.92
C VAL A 263 -10.43 0.58 -27.65
N PHE A 264 -11.48 1.41 -27.58
CA PHE A 264 -11.48 2.74 -28.20
C PHE A 264 -10.44 3.67 -27.56
N ASN A 265 -10.28 3.64 -26.24
CA ASN A 265 -9.28 4.47 -25.54
C ASN A 265 -7.85 4.06 -25.88
N GLN A 266 -7.55 2.76 -26.00
CA GLN A 266 -6.23 2.30 -26.44
C GLN A 266 -5.94 2.70 -27.90
N ALA A 267 -6.91 2.54 -28.80
CA ALA A 267 -6.77 2.97 -30.19
C ALA A 267 -6.52 4.49 -30.31
N LYS A 268 -7.09 5.29 -29.39
CA LYS A 268 -6.85 6.74 -29.31
C LYS A 268 -5.45 7.07 -28.79
N ARG A 269 -4.93 6.33 -27.79
CA ARG A 269 -3.58 6.51 -27.25
C ARG A 269 -2.49 6.19 -28.27
N LEU A 270 -2.69 5.19 -29.13
CA LEU A 270 -1.75 4.83 -30.21
C LEU A 270 -1.68 5.85 -31.36
N LYS A 271 -2.66 6.76 -31.46
CA LYS A 271 -2.71 7.82 -32.48
C LYS A 271 -2.08 9.15 -32.03
N LYS A 272 -1.57 9.22 -30.80
CA LYS A 272 -1.00 10.42 -30.19
C LYS A 272 0.48 10.19 -29.93
#